data_AF-A0ABD3NZC2-F1
#
_entry.id   AF-A0ABD3NZC2-F1
#
_cell.length_a   1.000
_cell.length_b   1.000
_cell.length_c   1.000
_cell.angle_alpha   90.00
_cell.angle_beta   90.00
_cell.angle_gamma   90.00
#
_symmetry.space_group_name_H-M   'P 1'
#
loop_
_entity.id
_entity.type
_entity.pdbx_description
1 polymer ?
#
loop_
_entity_poly.entity_id
_entity_poly.type
_entity_poly.pdbx_seq_one_letter_code
_entity_poly.pdbx_strand_id
1 'polypeptide(L)'
;MEKLTAANDSLKAAHDARERDYKAEIDELDKEEQRLIDGLKKLDQDKLDVAEANGDVDVADSDLVEINAGGKVIAAVRSTLTQYKGTRLEALFAGRWDKKIQRDSACKIFLDVNPVCFQAIVDFLNEVKISTNENPAAPPSVEAEYQNILMHQLELFGLADIVFPVELPDSYIIGKKNYAKLIHDWLREVQSDGNLTLLYRSSRDGQSHSTFHSRCDNQGATLTVVETAEGHIIGGYSDVNWPSGHYSGQYVASDKAFLFSVLPTGDFAPSKMKLTGRNNASAIYNHASYGPTFGGGHDLRVQDACLYLNIGNTYQPAPSKIAGYRTFTIKELEVFRLTPKANFAKKLKVSRDGIGAPNNETPSPRKVQNFSCSINKAINEKWATLAEVKSELTVLKESFRDEEKFIKFFSSGKDKDIIPLNVCGTAMTTTRQTLQVFKDSVLASKILIAEPDDSSTNQKPVKEWNSEDVVAWLNSIKGLSSSIVKSFEEDEVTGQELLALEKEDLVEFGVTKKGTIAYLFAEIKRLARAQGQNVVLIEHSPYCFGKIIDHLRLESMFVKGLVDHKPEVPIVRASEKSRFEKVVKHYFPGESSKFLLEN
;
A
#
# COMPACT_ATOMS: atom_id res chain seq x y z
N MET A 1 -61.90 28.86 -32.63
CA MET A 1 -61.11 27.84 -33.35
C MET A 1 -59.64 28.24 -33.47
N GLU A 2 -59.30 29.38 -34.06
CA GLU A 2 -57.88 29.83 -34.20
C GLU A 2 -57.10 29.85 -32.87
N LYS A 3 -57.68 30.37 -31.78
CA LYS A 3 -57.07 30.34 -30.44
C LYS A 3 -56.77 28.92 -29.93
N LEU A 4 -57.63 27.96 -30.27
CA LEU A 4 -57.46 26.55 -29.89
C LEU A 4 -56.34 25.90 -30.72
N THR A 5 -56.29 26.20 -32.03
CA THR A 5 -55.18 25.76 -32.90
C THR A 5 -53.84 26.29 -32.40
N ALA A 6 -53.74 27.58 -32.11
CA ALA A 6 -52.52 28.18 -31.58
C ALA A 6 -52.10 27.58 -30.22
N ALA A 7 -53.06 27.25 -29.34
CA ALA A 7 -52.79 26.58 -28.08
C ALA A 7 -52.29 25.14 -28.28
N ASN A 8 -52.87 24.39 -29.22
CA ASN A 8 -52.41 23.03 -29.56
C ASN A 8 -51.01 23.04 -30.18
N ASP A 9 -50.72 23.99 -31.07
CA ASP A 9 -49.39 24.15 -31.67
C ASP A 9 -48.34 24.50 -30.60
N SER A 10 -48.70 25.34 -29.64
CA SER A 10 -47.84 25.70 -28.50
C SER A 10 -47.58 24.49 -27.58
N LEU A 11 -48.61 23.69 -27.30
CA LEU A 11 -48.48 22.47 -26.49
C LEU A 11 -47.58 21.43 -27.18
N LYS A 12 -47.75 21.24 -28.50
CA LYS A 12 -46.91 20.36 -29.30
C LYS A 12 -45.45 20.82 -29.30
N ALA A 13 -45.20 22.12 -29.50
CA ALA A 13 -43.85 22.66 -29.47
C ALA A 13 -43.16 22.46 -28.10
N ALA A 14 -43.90 22.63 -26.99
CA ALA A 14 -43.39 22.39 -25.64
C ALA A 14 -43.10 20.90 -25.38
N HIS A 15 -43.96 19.99 -25.84
CA HIS A 15 -43.73 18.55 -25.77
C HIS A 15 -42.48 18.15 -26.56
N ASP A 16 -42.36 18.60 -27.81
CA ASP A 16 -41.22 18.29 -28.67
C ASP A 16 -39.91 18.87 -28.11
N ALA A 17 -39.96 20.04 -27.45
CA ALA A 17 -38.80 20.60 -26.75
C ALA A 17 -38.37 19.73 -25.57
N ARG A 18 -39.32 19.27 -24.75
CA ARG A 18 -39.05 18.40 -23.61
C ARG A 18 -38.45 17.05 -24.03
N GLU A 19 -38.96 16.46 -25.10
CA GLU A 19 -38.40 15.21 -25.66
C GLU A 19 -36.99 15.41 -26.20
N ARG A 20 -36.70 16.55 -26.86
CA ARG A 20 -35.33 16.88 -27.29
C ARG A 20 -34.38 17.04 -26.11
N ASP A 21 -34.80 17.76 -25.07
CA ASP A 21 -33.98 17.96 -23.86
C ASP A 21 -33.72 16.64 -23.14
N TYR A 22 -34.73 15.78 -23.02
CA TYR A 22 -34.59 14.45 -22.43
C TYR A 22 -33.61 13.60 -23.22
N LYS A 23 -33.78 13.55 -24.55
CA LYS A 23 -32.87 12.81 -25.44
C LYS A 23 -31.43 13.30 -25.34
N ALA A 24 -31.20 14.61 -25.28
CA ALA A 24 -29.86 15.18 -25.15
C ALA A 24 -29.17 14.73 -23.84
N GLU A 25 -29.89 14.62 -22.72
CA GLU A 25 -29.31 14.10 -21.47
C GLU A 25 -28.96 12.61 -21.56
N ILE A 26 -29.81 11.81 -22.23
CA ILE A 26 -29.53 10.38 -22.45
C ILE A 26 -28.32 10.20 -23.38
N ASP A 27 -28.25 10.94 -24.48
CA ASP A 27 -27.14 10.87 -25.44
C ASP A 27 -25.79 11.22 -24.76
N GLU A 28 -25.76 12.18 -23.83
CA GLU A 28 -24.54 12.50 -23.07
C GLU A 28 -24.19 11.42 -22.03
N LEU A 29 -25.17 10.81 -21.38
CA LEU A 29 -24.95 9.66 -20.48
C LEU A 29 -24.33 8.48 -21.24
N ASP A 30 -24.89 8.12 -22.38
CA ASP A 30 -24.44 6.98 -23.19
C ASP A 30 -23.04 7.23 -23.79
N LYS A 31 -22.75 8.48 -24.14
CA LYS A 31 -21.42 8.90 -24.59
C LYS A 31 -20.36 8.77 -23.50
N GLU A 32 -20.66 9.15 -22.26
CA GLU A 32 -19.73 8.99 -21.15
C GLU A 32 -19.55 7.51 -20.78
N GLU A 33 -20.62 6.72 -20.79
CA GLU A 33 -20.57 5.26 -20.62
C GLU A 33 -19.65 4.60 -21.66
N GLN A 34 -19.82 4.94 -22.94
CA GLN A 34 -18.97 4.41 -24.02
C GLN A 34 -17.50 4.80 -23.84
N ARG A 35 -17.22 6.05 -23.43
CA ARG A 35 -15.85 6.50 -23.13
C ARG A 35 -15.19 5.68 -22.02
N LEU A 36 -15.95 5.30 -20.98
CA LEU A 36 -15.45 4.47 -19.89
C LEU A 36 -15.16 3.05 -20.36
N ILE A 37 -16.07 2.45 -21.14
CA ILE A 37 -15.88 1.13 -21.75
C ILE A 37 -14.63 1.10 -22.63
N ASP A 38 -14.49 2.08 -23.52
CA ASP A 38 -13.31 2.18 -24.41
C ASP A 38 -12.03 2.42 -23.60
N GLY A 39 -12.13 3.21 -22.53
CA GLY A 39 -11.04 3.46 -21.61
C GLY A 39 -10.58 2.21 -20.85
N LEU A 40 -11.50 1.31 -20.50
CA LEU A 40 -11.20 0.03 -19.86
C LEU A 40 -10.59 -0.96 -20.86
N LYS A 41 -11.19 -1.10 -22.05
CA LYS A 41 -10.64 -1.95 -23.13
C LYS A 41 -9.21 -1.55 -23.50
N LYS A 42 -8.95 -0.25 -23.58
CA LYS A 42 -7.60 0.26 -23.83
C LYS A 42 -6.64 -0.14 -22.72
N LEU A 43 -7.03 -0.01 -21.46
CA LEU A 43 -6.19 -0.40 -20.33
C LEU A 43 -5.90 -1.92 -20.34
N ASP A 44 -6.89 -2.73 -20.67
CA ASP A 44 -6.71 -4.19 -20.78
C ASP A 44 -5.77 -4.55 -21.94
N GLN A 45 -5.89 -3.87 -23.08
CA GLN A 45 -4.95 -4.03 -24.20
C GLN A 45 -3.53 -3.60 -23.81
N ASP A 46 -3.37 -2.43 -23.18
CA ASP A 46 -2.05 -1.94 -22.72
C ASP A 46 -1.41 -2.94 -21.73
N LYS A 47 -2.20 -3.56 -20.84
CA LYS A 47 -1.74 -4.63 -19.93
C LYS A 47 -1.31 -5.89 -20.68
N LEU A 48 -2.03 -6.26 -21.74
CA LEU A 48 -1.74 -7.43 -22.56
C LEU A 48 -0.46 -7.23 -23.38
N ASP A 49 -0.27 -6.05 -23.95
CA ASP A 49 0.95 -5.65 -24.64
C ASP A 49 2.18 -5.72 -23.71
N VAL A 50 2.03 -5.30 -22.45
CA VAL A 50 3.08 -5.43 -21.43
C VAL A 50 3.37 -6.91 -21.12
N ALA A 51 2.35 -7.76 -21.04
CA ALA A 51 2.53 -9.19 -20.81
C ALA A 51 3.25 -9.88 -21.97
N GLU A 52 2.92 -9.54 -23.22
CA GLU A 52 3.61 -10.03 -24.40
C GLU A 52 5.10 -9.64 -24.39
N ALA A 53 5.40 -8.40 -24.02
CA ALA A 53 6.75 -7.86 -24.00
C ALA A 53 7.61 -8.37 -22.82
N ASN A 54 7.03 -8.51 -21.63
CA ASN A 54 7.77 -8.66 -20.37
C ASN A 54 7.40 -9.91 -19.55
N GLY A 55 6.36 -10.63 -19.93
CA GLY A 55 5.73 -11.61 -19.08
C GLY A 55 5.33 -12.87 -19.83
N ASP A 56 4.31 -13.53 -19.29
CA ASP A 56 3.69 -14.72 -19.86
C ASP A 56 2.20 -14.44 -20.04
N VAL A 57 1.72 -14.62 -21.28
CA VAL A 57 0.32 -14.39 -21.67
C VAL A 57 -0.56 -15.62 -21.44
N ASP A 58 0.05 -16.80 -21.30
CA ASP A 58 -0.65 -18.08 -21.16
C ASP A 58 -0.84 -18.49 -19.69
N VAL A 59 -0.70 -17.54 -18.76
CA VAL A 59 -0.88 -17.78 -17.33
C VAL A 59 -2.32 -18.13 -16.99
N ALA A 60 -2.51 -19.09 -16.09
CA ALA A 60 -3.82 -19.49 -15.62
C ALA A 60 -4.05 -19.11 -14.15
N ASP A 61 -5.30 -18.79 -13.82
CA ASP A 61 -5.73 -18.53 -12.44
C ASP A 61 -5.46 -19.70 -11.49
N SER A 62 -5.34 -20.92 -12.03
CA SER A 62 -5.03 -22.16 -11.31
C SER A 62 -3.54 -22.44 -11.16
N ASP A 63 -2.65 -21.63 -11.74
CA ASP A 63 -1.20 -21.84 -11.67
C ASP A 63 -0.72 -21.88 -10.22
N LEU A 64 0.13 -22.85 -9.90
CA LEU A 64 0.84 -22.88 -8.63
C LEU A 64 2.08 -21.99 -8.74
N VAL A 65 2.12 -20.92 -7.97
CA VAL A 65 3.24 -19.98 -7.91
C VAL A 65 4.08 -20.30 -6.68
N GLU A 66 5.32 -20.71 -6.88
CA GLU A 66 6.31 -20.89 -5.82
C GLU A 66 7.16 -19.63 -5.64
N ILE A 67 7.18 -19.11 -4.42
CA ILE A 67 7.82 -17.85 -4.05
C ILE A 67 8.86 -18.12 -2.96
N ASN A 68 10.11 -17.76 -3.20
CA ASN A 68 11.11 -17.65 -2.16
C ASN A 68 10.99 -16.27 -1.50
N ALA A 69 10.27 -16.21 -0.38
CA ALA A 69 10.13 -15.02 0.44
C ALA A 69 11.26 -14.98 1.46
N GLY A 70 12.36 -14.32 1.13
CA GLY A 70 13.45 -14.06 2.06
C GLY A 70 14.16 -15.31 2.63
N GLY A 71 14.09 -16.45 1.93
CA GLY A 71 14.64 -17.75 2.33
C GLY A 71 13.59 -18.82 2.63
N LYS A 72 12.31 -18.45 2.81
CA LYS A 72 11.22 -19.41 2.99
C LYS A 72 10.45 -19.57 1.68
N VAL A 73 10.29 -20.82 1.23
CA VAL A 73 9.42 -21.11 0.08
C VAL A 73 7.96 -21.11 0.53
N ILE A 74 7.16 -20.29 -0.13
CA ILE A 74 5.71 -20.17 0.06
C ILE A 74 5.07 -20.41 -1.29
N ALA A 75 4.12 -21.35 -1.33
CA ALA A 75 3.38 -21.68 -2.54
C ALA A 75 1.93 -21.20 -2.42
N ALA A 76 1.41 -20.58 -3.47
CA ALA A 76 0.02 -20.15 -3.55
C ALA A 76 -0.49 -20.24 -4.98
N VAL A 77 -1.80 -20.38 -5.13
CA VAL A 77 -2.43 -20.35 -6.45
C VAL A 77 -2.46 -18.90 -6.96
N ARG A 78 -2.20 -18.69 -8.25
CA ARG A 78 -2.12 -17.34 -8.87
C ARG A 78 -3.36 -16.49 -8.58
N SER A 79 -4.56 -17.06 -8.73
CA SER A 79 -5.82 -16.37 -8.39
C SER A 79 -5.93 -15.94 -6.92
N THR A 80 -5.20 -16.55 -5.98
CA THR A 80 -5.13 -16.06 -4.58
C THR A 80 -4.33 -14.77 -4.51
N LEU A 81 -3.19 -14.72 -5.19
CA LEU A 81 -2.27 -13.58 -5.18
C LEU A 81 -2.81 -12.39 -6.00
N THR A 82 -3.68 -12.64 -6.97
CA THR A 82 -4.23 -11.64 -7.89
C THR A 82 -5.71 -11.30 -7.61
N GLN A 83 -6.26 -11.71 -6.46
CA GLN A 83 -7.67 -11.53 -6.15
C GLN A 83 -8.09 -10.06 -6.00
N TYR A 84 -7.18 -9.19 -5.52
CA TYR A 84 -7.44 -7.76 -5.37
C TYR A 84 -6.80 -6.97 -6.53
N LYS A 85 -7.64 -6.49 -7.45
CA LYS A 85 -7.21 -5.75 -8.65
C LYS A 85 -6.69 -4.36 -8.32
N GLY A 86 -5.71 -3.90 -9.08
CA GLY A 86 -5.05 -2.60 -8.89
C GLY A 86 -4.04 -2.58 -7.75
N THR A 87 -3.77 -3.72 -7.12
CA THR A 87 -2.74 -3.82 -6.07
C THR A 87 -1.37 -4.13 -6.68
N ARG A 88 -0.31 -3.73 -5.97
CA ARG A 88 1.06 -4.08 -6.34
C ARG A 88 1.31 -5.59 -6.23
N LEU A 89 0.58 -6.28 -5.33
CA LEU A 89 0.59 -7.76 -5.28
C LEU A 89 0.03 -8.37 -6.56
N GLU A 90 -1.11 -7.88 -7.06
CA GLU A 90 -1.68 -8.36 -8.32
C GLU A 90 -0.72 -8.13 -9.47
N ALA A 91 -0.10 -6.95 -9.56
CA ALA A 91 0.91 -6.65 -10.58
C ALA A 91 2.08 -7.64 -10.61
N LEU A 92 2.59 -8.06 -9.44
CA LEU A 92 3.67 -9.05 -9.34
C LEU A 92 3.30 -10.43 -9.87
N PHE A 93 2.03 -10.83 -9.72
CA PHE A 93 1.61 -12.20 -9.96
C PHE A 93 0.59 -12.35 -11.10
N ALA A 94 0.26 -11.27 -11.81
CA ALA A 94 -0.65 -11.30 -12.94
C ALA A 94 -0.07 -11.91 -14.23
N GLY A 95 1.19 -12.38 -14.22
CA GLY A 95 1.86 -12.91 -15.42
C GLY A 95 2.59 -11.86 -16.24
N ARG A 96 2.15 -10.59 -16.14
CA ARG A 96 2.63 -9.46 -16.97
C ARG A 96 4.14 -9.23 -16.93
N TRP A 97 4.81 -9.63 -15.85
CA TRP A 97 6.23 -9.42 -15.62
C TRP A 97 7.01 -10.70 -15.32
N ASP A 98 6.42 -11.88 -15.53
CA ASP A 98 6.99 -13.17 -15.12
C ASP A 98 8.38 -13.47 -15.71
N LYS A 99 8.75 -12.86 -16.86
CA LYS A 99 10.09 -12.98 -17.48
C LYS A 99 11.10 -11.95 -16.94
N LYS A 100 10.64 -10.91 -16.26
CA LYS A 100 11.49 -9.83 -15.70
C LYS A 100 11.73 -9.95 -14.21
N ILE A 101 10.79 -10.54 -13.48
CA ILE A 101 10.90 -10.72 -12.02
C ILE A 101 12.08 -11.64 -11.69
N GLN A 102 12.88 -11.25 -10.70
CA GLN A 102 14.04 -12.02 -10.26
C GLN A 102 13.62 -13.40 -9.72
N ARG A 103 14.40 -14.42 -10.05
CA ARG A 103 14.19 -15.79 -9.60
C ARG A 103 15.43 -16.33 -8.89
N ASP A 104 15.23 -17.17 -7.90
CA ASP A 104 16.33 -17.87 -7.24
C ASP A 104 16.92 -18.99 -8.14
N SER A 105 17.97 -19.65 -7.65
CA SER A 105 18.63 -20.74 -8.38
C SER A 105 17.71 -21.92 -8.70
N ALA A 106 16.61 -22.08 -7.94
CA ALA A 106 15.59 -23.09 -8.13
C ALA A 106 14.44 -22.61 -9.05
N CYS A 107 14.62 -21.49 -9.76
CA CYS A 107 13.63 -20.85 -10.65
C CYS A 107 12.37 -20.32 -9.93
N LYS A 108 12.39 -20.19 -8.60
CA LYS A 108 11.25 -19.66 -7.84
C LYS A 108 11.27 -18.15 -7.85
N ILE A 109 10.10 -17.51 -7.88
CA ILE A 109 10.03 -16.05 -7.79
C ILE A 109 10.67 -15.62 -6.47
N PHE A 110 11.65 -14.73 -6.51
CA PHE A 110 12.34 -14.28 -5.31
C PHE A 110 11.79 -12.92 -4.86
N LEU A 111 11.35 -12.85 -3.61
CA LEU A 111 10.95 -11.61 -2.95
C LEU A 111 11.83 -11.38 -1.72
N ASP A 112 12.55 -10.27 -1.68
CA ASP A 112 13.39 -9.89 -0.54
C ASP A 112 12.57 -9.24 0.59
N VAL A 113 11.68 -10.06 1.17
CA VAL A 113 10.72 -9.66 2.22
C VAL A 113 10.84 -10.57 3.44
N ASN A 114 10.26 -10.16 4.57
CA ASN A 114 10.19 -11.01 5.75
C ASN A 114 9.23 -12.20 5.51
N PRO A 115 9.70 -13.45 5.68
CA PRO A 115 8.91 -14.65 5.38
C PRO A 115 7.69 -14.84 6.29
N VAL A 116 7.77 -14.40 7.56
CA VAL A 116 6.69 -14.57 8.54
C VAL A 116 5.52 -13.66 8.18
N CYS A 117 5.79 -12.40 7.90
CA CYS A 117 4.78 -11.43 7.50
C CYS A 117 4.20 -11.74 6.12
N PHE A 118 5.02 -12.22 5.17
CA PHE A 118 4.50 -12.60 3.85
C PHE A 118 3.60 -13.84 3.93
N GLN A 119 3.95 -14.82 4.77
CA GLN A 119 3.06 -15.96 5.04
C GLN A 119 1.73 -15.49 5.62
N ALA A 120 1.73 -14.61 6.62
CA ALA A 120 0.50 -14.08 7.22
C ALA A 120 -0.41 -13.39 6.19
N ILE A 121 0.18 -12.68 5.23
CA ILE A 121 -0.56 -12.09 4.11
C ILE A 121 -1.17 -13.18 3.23
N VAL A 122 -0.41 -14.20 2.84
CA VAL A 122 -0.92 -15.31 2.00
C VAL A 122 -2.03 -16.09 2.73
N ASP A 123 -1.89 -16.33 4.02
CA ASP A 123 -2.88 -17.01 4.85
C ASP A 123 -4.18 -16.17 4.92
N PHE A 124 -4.06 -14.86 5.13
CA PHE A 124 -5.21 -13.93 5.04
C PHE A 124 -5.90 -14.00 3.68
N LEU A 125 -5.15 -13.99 2.58
CA LEU A 125 -5.72 -14.06 1.23
C LEU A 125 -6.46 -15.38 0.99
N ASN A 126 -5.94 -16.49 1.54
CA ASN A 126 -6.62 -17.79 1.51
C ASN A 126 -7.89 -17.81 2.37
N GLU A 127 -7.86 -17.20 3.56
CA GLU A 127 -9.03 -17.08 4.44
C GLU A 127 -10.13 -16.24 3.78
N VAL A 128 -9.78 -15.15 3.10
CA VAL A 128 -10.72 -14.31 2.34
C VAL A 128 -11.49 -15.14 1.32
N LYS A 129 -10.85 -16.07 0.61
CA LYS A 129 -11.51 -16.92 -0.41
C LYS A 129 -12.61 -17.81 0.15
N ILE A 130 -12.49 -18.23 1.40
CA ILE A 130 -13.47 -19.11 2.07
C ILE A 130 -14.39 -18.37 3.03
N SER A 131 -14.19 -17.05 3.19
CA SER A 131 -14.97 -16.22 4.09
C SER A 131 -16.33 -15.84 3.51
N THR A 132 -17.27 -15.52 4.39
CA THR A 132 -18.61 -15.04 4.04
C THR A 132 -18.90 -13.70 4.71
N ASN A 133 -19.97 -13.02 4.31
CA ASN A 133 -20.37 -11.76 4.94
C ASN A 133 -20.74 -11.92 6.42
N GLU A 134 -21.14 -13.13 6.83
CA GLU A 134 -21.47 -13.46 8.22
C GLU A 134 -20.23 -13.82 9.04
N ASN A 135 -19.19 -14.36 8.39
CA ASN A 135 -17.92 -14.71 9.00
C ASN A 135 -16.76 -14.20 8.12
N PRO A 136 -16.41 -12.91 8.21
CA PRO A 136 -15.36 -12.32 7.40
C PRO A 136 -13.97 -12.72 7.92
N ALA A 137 -13.00 -12.79 7.01
CA ALA A 137 -11.61 -13.09 7.34
C ALA A 137 -11.06 -12.11 8.39
N ALA A 138 -10.30 -12.62 9.36
CA ALA A 138 -9.57 -11.75 10.27
C ALA A 138 -8.40 -11.05 9.54
N PRO A 139 -8.04 -9.80 9.89
CA PRO A 139 -6.82 -9.18 9.38
C PRO A 139 -5.59 -10.06 9.67
N PRO A 140 -4.56 -10.05 8.80
CA PRO A 140 -3.32 -10.76 9.06
C PRO A 140 -2.72 -10.29 10.39
N SER A 141 -2.28 -11.25 11.19
CA SER A 141 -1.76 -11.02 12.54
C SER A 141 -0.45 -11.77 12.74
N VAL A 142 0.47 -11.15 13.46
CA VAL A 142 1.80 -11.66 13.78
C VAL A 142 2.15 -11.33 15.23
N GLU A 143 3.21 -11.92 15.77
CA GLU A 143 3.71 -11.50 17.08
C GLU A 143 4.07 -10.00 17.06
N ALA A 144 3.92 -9.32 18.20
CA ALA A 144 4.12 -7.86 18.31
C ALA A 144 5.47 -7.37 17.74
N GLU A 145 6.50 -8.21 17.81
CA GLU A 145 7.83 -7.89 17.28
C GLU A 145 7.93 -7.85 15.75
N TYR A 146 6.89 -8.30 15.02
CA TYR A 146 6.77 -8.27 13.56
C TYR A 146 5.66 -7.33 13.07
N GLN A 147 4.87 -6.72 13.97
CA GLN A 147 3.70 -5.93 13.58
C GLN A 147 4.08 -4.76 12.66
N ASN A 148 5.18 -4.07 12.95
CA ASN A 148 5.66 -2.97 12.12
C ASN A 148 6.11 -3.46 10.73
N ILE A 149 6.79 -4.62 10.67
CA ILE A 149 7.22 -5.24 9.41
C ILE A 149 6.00 -5.66 8.57
N LEU A 150 4.96 -6.21 9.20
CA LEU A 150 3.71 -6.56 8.53
C LEU A 150 3.04 -5.34 7.92
N MET A 151 2.96 -4.22 8.65
CA MET A 151 2.39 -2.97 8.12
C MET A 151 3.15 -2.46 6.90
N HIS A 152 4.48 -2.43 6.96
CA HIS A 152 5.32 -2.03 5.82
C HIS A 152 5.14 -2.95 4.61
N GLN A 153 5.00 -4.27 4.83
CA GLN A 153 4.75 -5.20 3.74
C GLN A 153 3.35 -5.05 3.14
N LEU A 154 2.32 -4.79 3.96
CA LEU A 154 0.99 -4.48 3.47
C LEU A 154 0.99 -3.19 2.62
N GLU A 155 1.76 -2.18 3.02
CA GLU A 155 1.96 -0.95 2.24
C GLU A 155 2.69 -1.24 0.92
N LEU A 156 3.81 -1.97 0.98
CA LEU A 156 4.60 -2.41 -0.18
C LEU A 156 3.74 -3.09 -1.24
N PHE A 157 2.85 -3.98 -0.81
CA PHE A 157 1.98 -4.75 -1.70
C PHE A 157 0.66 -4.05 -2.08
N GLY A 158 0.42 -2.83 -1.58
CA GLY A 158 -0.81 -2.08 -1.84
C GLY A 158 -2.05 -2.70 -1.19
N LEU A 159 -1.87 -3.43 -0.09
CA LEU A 159 -2.93 -4.11 0.65
C LEU A 159 -3.35 -3.38 1.93
N ALA A 160 -2.57 -2.39 2.40
CA ALA A 160 -2.82 -1.70 3.66
C ALA A 160 -4.25 -1.14 3.77
N ASP A 161 -4.72 -0.43 2.74
CA ASP A 161 -6.07 0.15 2.72
C ASP A 161 -7.20 -0.89 2.54
N ILE A 162 -6.88 -2.09 2.07
CA ILE A 162 -7.84 -3.20 1.91
C ILE A 162 -8.02 -3.92 3.23
N VAL A 163 -6.91 -4.17 3.91
CA VAL A 163 -6.88 -4.86 5.21
C VAL A 163 -7.38 -3.95 6.33
N PHE A 164 -6.96 -2.68 6.29
CA PHE A 164 -7.33 -1.64 7.25
C PHE A 164 -8.05 -0.51 6.51
N PRO A 165 -9.31 -0.74 6.08
CA PRO A 165 -10.07 0.31 5.43
C PRO A 165 -10.16 1.52 6.36
N VAL A 166 -9.75 2.67 5.83
CA VAL A 166 -9.96 3.95 6.50
C VAL A 166 -11.47 4.18 6.53
N GLU A 167 -12.09 4.03 7.70
CA GLU A 167 -13.49 4.40 7.89
C GLU A 167 -13.64 5.89 7.58
N LEU A 168 -14.31 6.21 6.47
CA LEU A 168 -14.55 7.60 6.10
C LEU A 168 -15.55 8.20 7.08
N PRO A 169 -15.24 9.34 7.70
CA PRO A 169 -16.20 10.04 8.56
C PRO A 169 -17.38 10.56 7.73
N ASP A 170 -18.56 10.66 8.34
CA ASP A 170 -19.67 11.46 7.80
C ASP A 170 -19.25 12.94 7.80
N SER A 171 -18.63 13.36 6.70
CA SER A 171 -17.96 14.65 6.59
C SER A 171 -18.08 15.20 5.17
N TYR A 172 -18.39 16.49 5.06
CA TYR A 172 -18.33 17.23 3.80
C TYR A 172 -16.92 17.75 3.49
N ILE A 173 -16.05 17.85 4.50
CA ILE A 173 -14.70 18.41 4.35
C ILE A 173 -13.65 17.30 4.24
N ILE A 174 -13.64 16.35 5.18
CA ILE A 174 -12.69 15.22 5.29
C ILE A 174 -13.31 13.88 4.89
N GLY A 175 -14.44 13.90 4.17
CA GLY A 175 -15.06 12.68 3.61
C GLY A 175 -14.27 12.03 2.47
N LYS A 176 -13.17 12.64 2.03
CA LYS A 176 -12.25 12.08 1.03
C LYS A 176 -11.16 11.25 1.69
N LYS A 177 -10.79 10.13 1.07
CA LYS A 177 -9.81 9.16 1.59
C LYS A 177 -8.43 9.78 1.88
N ASN A 178 -7.94 10.68 1.02
CA ASN A 178 -6.66 11.36 1.23
C ASN A 178 -6.67 12.25 2.49
N TYR A 179 -7.74 13.02 2.70
CA TYR A 179 -7.89 13.83 3.91
C TYR A 179 -8.12 12.97 5.14
N ALA A 180 -8.97 11.95 5.06
CA ALA A 180 -9.18 11.02 6.16
C ALA A 180 -7.88 10.31 6.55
N LYS A 181 -7.11 9.77 5.58
CA LYS A 181 -5.81 9.14 5.81
C LYS A 181 -4.85 10.11 6.51
N LEU A 182 -4.68 11.31 5.96
CA LEU A 182 -3.80 12.34 6.52
C LEU A 182 -4.15 12.69 7.97
N ILE A 183 -5.45 12.88 8.26
CA ILE A 183 -5.92 13.15 9.62
C ILE A 183 -5.63 11.96 10.55
N HIS A 184 -5.93 10.73 10.11
CA HIS A 184 -5.65 9.52 10.89
C HIS A 184 -4.14 9.32 11.12
N ASP A 185 -3.28 9.63 10.15
CA ASP A 185 -1.82 9.60 10.31
C ASP A 185 -1.39 10.58 11.41
N TRP A 186 -1.87 11.82 11.37
CA TRP A 186 -1.57 12.82 12.41
C TRP A 186 -2.09 12.46 13.80
N LEU A 187 -3.24 11.78 13.89
CA LEU A 187 -3.82 11.28 15.13
C LEU A 187 -3.06 10.07 15.68
N ARG A 188 -2.55 9.18 14.81
CA ARG A 188 -1.70 8.04 15.20
C ARG A 188 -0.39 8.50 15.81
N GLU A 189 0.24 9.54 15.25
CA GLU A 189 1.47 10.13 15.82
C GLU A 189 1.31 10.58 17.29
N VAL A 190 0.12 10.99 17.70
CA VAL A 190 -0.18 11.43 19.08
C VAL A 190 -0.87 10.35 19.91
N GLN A 191 -0.94 9.12 19.39
CA GLN A 191 -1.57 7.96 20.02
C GLN A 191 -3.03 8.19 20.39
N SER A 192 -3.76 8.94 19.57
CA SER A 192 -5.18 9.26 19.78
C SER A 192 -6.06 8.86 18.59
N ASP A 193 -5.57 7.99 17.71
CA ASP A 193 -6.37 7.51 16.58
C ASP A 193 -7.62 6.74 17.04
N GLY A 194 -8.73 6.97 16.34
CA GLY A 194 -10.06 6.64 16.81
C GLY A 194 -11.11 6.70 15.71
N ASN A 195 -12.32 6.27 16.03
CA ASN A 195 -13.47 6.49 15.15
C ASN A 195 -13.93 7.94 15.30
N LEU A 196 -14.12 8.62 14.16
CA LEU A 196 -14.60 10.00 14.09
C LEU A 196 -16.13 10.02 14.01
N THR A 197 -16.78 10.48 15.08
CA THR A 197 -18.24 10.64 15.13
C THR A 197 -18.60 12.12 15.04
N LEU A 198 -19.35 12.52 14.02
CA LEU A 198 -19.76 13.92 13.82
C LEU A 198 -20.65 14.40 14.97
N LEU A 199 -20.21 15.45 15.69
CA LEU A 199 -20.97 16.12 16.74
C LEU A 199 -21.76 17.31 16.21
N TYR A 200 -21.08 18.16 15.44
CA TYR A 200 -21.58 19.45 14.97
C TYR A 200 -21.19 19.65 13.50
N ARG A 201 -22.13 20.14 12.69
CA ARG A 201 -21.91 20.59 11.31
C ARG A 201 -22.64 21.90 11.10
N SER A 202 -21.94 22.94 10.63
CA SER A 202 -22.50 24.28 10.54
C SER A 202 -23.69 24.38 9.58
N SER A 203 -23.69 23.65 8.46
CA SER A 203 -24.82 23.60 7.52
C SER A 203 -26.04 22.83 8.06
N ARG A 204 -25.84 21.90 9.00
CA ARG A 204 -26.91 21.12 9.64
C ARG A 204 -27.48 21.81 10.88
N ASP A 205 -26.59 22.39 11.69
CA ASP A 205 -26.88 22.82 13.06
C ASP A 205 -26.91 24.34 13.23
N GLY A 206 -26.47 25.11 12.22
CA GLY A 206 -26.33 26.56 12.29
C GLY A 206 -25.02 27.03 12.94
N GLN A 207 -24.64 28.29 12.73
CA GLN A 207 -23.30 28.83 13.04
C GLN A 207 -23.15 29.53 14.41
N SER A 208 -24.09 29.34 15.34
CA SER A 208 -24.01 30.00 16.65
C SER A 208 -23.09 29.27 17.63
N HIS A 209 -22.31 30.03 18.40
CA HIS A 209 -21.48 29.51 19.50
C HIS A 209 -22.30 28.71 20.54
N SER A 210 -23.55 29.11 20.78
CA SER A 210 -24.48 28.38 21.65
C SER A 210 -24.76 26.96 21.18
N THR A 211 -24.86 26.74 19.88
CA THR A 211 -25.10 25.41 19.30
C THR A 211 -23.83 24.57 19.28
N PHE A 212 -22.66 25.20 19.10
CA PHE A 212 -21.39 24.51 19.28
C PHE A 212 -21.27 23.95 20.70
N HIS A 213 -21.44 24.78 21.73
CA HIS A 213 -21.32 24.36 23.13
C HIS A 213 -22.33 23.27 23.51
N SER A 214 -23.59 23.39 23.07
CA SER A 214 -24.60 22.37 23.38
C SER A 214 -24.31 20.99 22.78
N ARG A 215 -23.49 20.92 21.71
CA ARG A 215 -23.13 19.69 21.02
C ARG A 215 -21.73 19.17 21.36
N CYS A 216 -20.79 20.06 21.68
CA CYS A 216 -19.36 19.72 21.76
C CYS A 216 -18.80 19.76 23.20
N ASP A 217 -19.45 20.44 24.13
CA ASP A 217 -19.05 20.42 25.53
C ASP A 217 -19.18 19.00 26.11
N ASN A 218 -18.22 18.60 26.95
CA ASN A 218 -18.23 17.30 27.62
C ASN A 218 -18.21 16.07 26.71
N GLN A 219 -17.76 16.21 25.46
CA GLN A 219 -17.63 15.10 24.51
C GLN A 219 -16.26 14.42 24.52
N GLY A 220 -15.29 14.92 25.29
CA GLY A 220 -13.93 14.35 25.34
C GLY A 220 -13.05 14.89 24.20
N ALA A 221 -12.19 14.04 23.64
CA ALA A 221 -11.29 14.43 22.56
C ALA A 221 -12.07 14.78 21.29
N THR A 222 -11.71 15.91 20.67
CA THR A 222 -12.41 16.43 19.49
C THR A 222 -11.47 16.85 18.38
N LEU A 223 -11.93 16.69 17.14
CA LEU A 223 -11.30 17.23 15.94
C LEU A 223 -12.20 18.30 15.34
N THR A 224 -11.68 19.52 15.22
CA THR A 224 -12.34 20.64 14.54
C THR A 224 -11.78 20.78 13.13
N VAL A 225 -12.66 20.86 12.13
CA VAL A 225 -12.30 21.02 10.72
C VAL A 225 -13.12 22.16 10.10
N VAL A 226 -12.46 23.14 9.52
CA VAL A 226 -13.09 24.28 8.85
C VAL A 226 -12.69 24.29 7.38
N GLU A 227 -13.67 24.31 6.49
CA GLU A 227 -13.49 24.70 5.08
C GLU A 227 -13.85 26.19 4.94
N THR A 228 -12.92 26.98 4.44
CA THR A 228 -13.14 28.41 4.17
C THR A 228 -13.76 28.63 2.79
N ALA A 229 -14.37 29.79 2.57
CA ALA A 229 -14.89 30.18 1.24
C ALA A 229 -13.83 30.19 0.13
N GLU A 230 -12.55 30.36 0.51
CA GLU A 230 -11.39 30.33 -0.39
C GLU A 230 -10.86 28.91 -0.66
N GLY A 231 -11.47 27.88 -0.07
CA GLY A 231 -11.09 26.47 -0.24
C GLY A 231 -9.94 26.01 0.66
N HIS A 232 -9.51 26.81 1.64
CA HIS A 232 -8.58 26.35 2.68
C HIS A 232 -9.27 25.41 3.66
N ILE A 233 -8.64 24.28 3.99
CA ILE A 233 -9.03 23.40 5.08
C ILE A 233 -8.12 23.69 6.26
N ILE A 234 -8.67 24.15 7.38
CA ILE A 234 -7.92 24.57 8.57
C ILE A 234 -8.61 23.99 9.80
N GLY A 235 -7.84 23.51 10.77
CA GLY A 235 -8.45 22.88 11.92
C GLY A 235 -7.51 22.65 13.08
N GLY A 236 -8.03 21.97 14.09
CA GLY A 236 -7.30 21.65 15.31
C GLY A 236 -7.83 20.40 15.98
N TYR A 237 -6.93 19.62 16.55
CA TYR A 237 -7.22 18.49 17.41
C TYR A 237 -7.00 18.87 18.87
N SER A 238 -7.95 18.49 19.72
CA SER A 238 -7.86 18.58 21.18
C SER A 238 -8.07 17.19 21.77
N ASP A 239 -7.11 16.72 22.57
CA ASP A 239 -7.24 15.51 23.39
C ASP A 239 -8.03 15.77 24.69
N VAL A 240 -8.17 17.04 25.06
CA VAL A 240 -8.93 17.47 26.22
C VAL A 240 -10.34 17.94 25.84
N ASN A 241 -11.23 17.86 26.82
CA ASN A 241 -12.63 18.20 26.67
C ASN A 241 -12.87 19.72 26.69
N TRP A 242 -13.90 20.18 25.97
CA TRP A 242 -14.45 21.53 26.11
C TRP A 242 -15.25 21.62 27.43
N PRO A 243 -14.85 22.49 28.38
CA PRO A 243 -15.57 22.68 29.64
C PRO A 243 -16.97 23.25 29.40
N SER A 244 -17.96 22.80 30.19
CA SER A 244 -19.32 23.36 30.09
C SER A 244 -19.37 24.87 30.33
N GLY A 245 -20.41 25.52 29.79
CA GLY A 245 -20.62 26.97 29.85
C GLY A 245 -20.60 27.65 31.23
N HIS A 246 -20.51 26.90 32.33
CA HIS A 246 -20.22 27.45 33.67
C HIS A 246 -18.76 27.91 33.85
N TYR A 247 -17.85 27.51 32.94
CA TYR A 247 -16.41 27.79 32.98
C TYR A 247 -15.95 28.66 31.81
N SER A 248 -16.54 29.86 31.68
CA SER A 248 -16.19 30.81 30.63
C SER A 248 -14.88 31.55 30.94
N GLY A 249 -14.03 31.74 29.92
CA GLY A 249 -12.78 32.49 30.01
C GLY A 249 -11.59 31.70 30.55
N GLN A 250 -11.61 30.37 30.43
CA GLN A 250 -10.57 29.50 30.99
C GLN A 250 -9.71 28.85 29.91
N TYR A 251 -8.45 28.61 30.28
CA TYR A 251 -7.51 27.84 29.50
C TYR A 251 -7.44 26.40 30.00
N VAL A 252 -7.33 25.45 29.08
CA VAL A 252 -7.12 24.04 29.38
C VAL A 252 -5.78 23.60 28.80
N ALA A 253 -5.01 22.93 29.65
CA ALA A 253 -3.71 22.38 29.28
C ALA A 253 -3.87 21.14 28.39
N SER A 254 -2.98 20.99 27.41
CA SER A 254 -2.88 19.79 26.59
C SER A 254 -1.42 19.56 26.21
N ASP A 255 -1.03 18.30 26.04
CA ASP A 255 0.27 17.88 25.52
C ASP A 255 0.18 17.25 24.11
N LYS A 256 -1.03 16.94 23.64
CA LYS A 256 -1.28 16.27 22.35
C LYS A 256 -2.02 17.13 21.32
N ALA A 257 -2.50 18.31 21.70
CA ALA A 257 -3.20 19.20 20.78
C ALA A 257 -2.28 19.64 19.63
N PHE A 258 -2.87 19.81 18.46
CA PHE A 258 -2.18 20.35 17.29
C PHE A 258 -3.14 21.10 16.40
N LEU A 259 -2.62 22.06 15.65
CA LEU A 259 -3.33 22.70 14.56
C LEU A 259 -2.90 22.07 13.23
N PHE A 260 -3.72 22.20 12.21
CA PHE A 260 -3.36 21.79 10.86
C PHE A 260 -3.96 22.69 9.78
N SER A 261 -3.36 22.63 8.60
CA SER A 261 -3.87 23.28 7.41
C SER A 261 -3.56 22.48 6.15
N VAL A 262 -4.51 22.48 5.21
CA VAL A 262 -4.37 21.98 3.85
C VAL A 262 -4.85 23.08 2.89
N LEU A 263 -3.96 23.53 2.01
CA LEU A 263 -4.21 24.66 1.11
C LEU A 263 -4.52 24.13 -0.30
N PRO A 264 -5.41 24.78 -1.08
CA PRO A 264 -5.89 24.27 -2.36
C PRO A 264 -4.86 24.32 -3.51
N THR A 265 -3.69 24.93 -3.31
CA THR A 265 -2.62 24.99 -4.33
C THR A 265 -1.63 23.85 -4.14
N GLY A 266 -1.48 22.99 -5.16
CA GLY A 266 -0.65 21.76 -5.17
C GLY A 266 0.84 21.93 -4.94
N ASP A 267 1.33 23.16 -4.76
CA ASP A 267 2.72 23.47 -4.43
C ASP A 267 3.00 23.47 -2.91
N PHE A 268 1.98 23.30 -2.05
CA PHE A 268 2.14 23.32 -0.59
C PHE A 268 1.74 22.00 0.06
N ALA A 269 2.70 21.38 0.75
CA ALA A 269 2.45 20.19 1.54
C ALA A 269 1.49 20.50 2.71
N PRO A 270 0.59 19.58 3.07
CA PRO A 270 -0.21 19.68 4.28
C PRO A 270 0.67 19.95 5.50
N SER A 271 0.26 20.90 6.34
CA SER A 271 1.08 21.39 7.44
C SER A 271 0.42 21.12 8.78
N LYS A 272 1.13 20.40 9.66
CA LYS A 272 0.77 20.17 11.06
C LYS A 272 1.61 21.06 11.96
N MET A 273 0.97 21.79 12.86
CA MET A 273 1.58 22.74 13.77
C MET A 273 1.41 22.21 15.20
N LYS A 274 2.51 21.67 15.75
CA LYS A 274 2.52 21.08 17.09
C LYS A 274 2.56 22.16 18.17
N LEU A 275 2.22 21.79 19.40
CA LEU A 275 2.49 22.63 20.58
C LEU A 275 4.00 22.91 20.71
N THR A 276 4.34 24.12 21.13
CA THR A 276 5.75 24.56 21.28
C THR A 276 6.40 24.10 22.59
N GLY A 277 5.61 23.60 23.55
CA GLY A 277 6.06 23.25 24.90
C GLY A 277 6.10 24.43 25.88
N ARG A 278 6.09 25.69 25.40
CA ARG A 278 6.22 26.88 26.26
C ARG A 278 4.91 27.30 26.91
N ASN A 279 3.79 27.16 26.20
CA ASN A 279 2.47 27.66 26.60
C ASN A 279 1.40 26.57 26.56
N ASN A 280 1.78 25.31 26.82
CA ASN A 280 0.89 24.16 26.75
C ASN A 280 -0.27 24.24 27.75
N ALA A 281 -0.09 24.97 28.86
CA ALA A 281 -1.16 25.26 29.82
C ALA A 281 -2.32 26.09 29.22
N SER A 282 -2.08 26.76 28.09
CA SER A 282 -3.04 27.56 27.34
C SER A 282 -3.34 26.99 25.96
N ALA A 283 -3.29 25.66 25.82
CA ALA A 283 -3.48 24.98 24.55
C ALA A 283 -4.89 25.15 23.98
N ILE A 284 -5.91 25.11 24.83
CA ILE A 284 -7.33 25.25 24.46
C ILE A 284 -7.93 26.38 25.28
N TYR A 285 -8.76 27.21 24.66
CA TYR A 285 -9.47 28.31 25.33
C TYR A 285 -10.97 28.10 25.25
N ASN A 286 -11.65 28.18 26.39
CA ASN A 286 -13.09 28.04 26.49
C ASN A 286 -13.73 29.37 26.85
N HIS A 287 -14.68 29.83 26.05
CA HIS A 287 -15.43 31.05 26.31
C HIS A 287 -16.85 30.93 25.76
N ALA A 288 -17.86 31.24 26.57
CA ALA A 288 -19.27 30.97 26.24
C ALA A 288 -19.78 31.68 24.96
N SER A 289 -19.10 32.74 24.53
CA SER A 289 -19.41 33.50 23.30
C SER A 289 -18.56 33.12 22.10
N TYR A 290 -17.65 32.15 22.20
CA TYR A 290 -16.78 31.70 21.11
C TYR A 290 -17.10 30.26 20.74
N GLY A 291 -16.77 29.88 19.50
CA GLY A 291 -16.72 28.47 19.09
C GLY A 291 -15.38 27.84 19.49
N PRO A 292 -14.95 26.79 18.75
CA PRO A 292 -13.64 26.19 18.96
C PRO A 292 -12.52 27.24 18.99
N THR A 293 -11.75 27.27 20.07
CA THR A 293 -10.63 28.18 20.25
C THR A 293 -9.38 27.47 20.78
N PHE A 294 -8.27 27.63 20.08
CA PHE A 294 -6.98 27.02 20.37
C PHE A 294 -5.93 28.11 20.62
N GLY A 295 -5.12 27.92 21.66
CA GLY A 295 -3.93 28.70 21.96
C GLY A 295 -4.18 29.96 22.82
N GLY A 296 -3.16 30.34 23.58
CA GLY A 296 -3.15 31.50 24.49
C GLY A 296 -3.22 32.85 23.78
N GLY A 297 -2.85 32.88 22.50
CA GLY A 297 -2.99 34.06 21.63
C GLY A 297 -4.18 33.96 20.68
N HIS A 298 -5.09 33.01 20.91
CA HIS A 298 -6.16 32.62 20.00
C HIS A 298 -5.61 32.27 18.60
N ASP A 299 -4.62 31.36 18.58
CA ASP A 299 -3.97 30.87 17.37
C ASP A 299 -4.99 30.43 16.32
N LEU A 300 -6.08 29.78 16.75
CA LEU A 300 -7.28 29.52 15.97
C LEU A 300 -8.50 29.87 16.80
N ARG A 301 -9.42 30.69 16.28
CA ARG A 301 -10.70 31.00 16.93
C ARG A 301 -11.83 31.05 15.91
N VAL A 302 -12.86 30.26 16.15
CA VAL A 302 -14.14 30.40 15.44
C VAL A 302 -15.06 31.31 16.23
N GLN A 303 -15.66 32.28 15.56
CA GLN A 303 -16.73 33.11 16.12
C GLN A 303 -17.72 33.43 15.00
N ASP A 304 -18.97 32.97 15.18
CA ASP A 304 -20.03 33.04 14.19
C ASP A 304 -19.59 32.46 12.84
N ALA A 305 -19.77 33.21 11.74
CA ALA A 305 -19.39 32.81 10.39
C ALA A 305 -17.90 33.01 10.05
N CYS A 306 -17.07 33.39 11.04
CA CYS A 306 -15.69 33.81 10.82
C CYS A 306 -14.68 32.92 11.55
N LEU A 307 -13.61 32.57 10.83
CA LEU A 307 -12.40 31.95 11.36
C LEU A 307 -11.33 33.03 11.51
N TYR A 308 -10.82 33.21 12.72
CA TYR A 308 -9.71 34.11 13.05
C TYR A 308 -8.46 33.28 13.33
N LEU A 309 -7.35 33.63 12.67
CA LEU A 309 -6.06 32.97 12.88
C LEU A 309 -5.03 33.97 13.39
N ASN A 310 -4.24 33.53 14.35
CA ASN A 310 -3.06 34.23 14.88
C ASN A 310 -2.01 33.20 15.30
N ILE A 311 -1.73 32.26 14.40
CA ILE A 311 -0.93 31.07 14.70
C ILE A 311 0.54 31.43 14.90
N GLY A 312 1.14 30.89 15.96
CA GLY A 312 2.54 31.09 16.30
C GLY A 312 2.78 31.52 17.74
N ASN A 313 1.72 31.56 18.58
CA ASN A 313 1.82 31.90 20.00
C ASN A 313 1.98 30.64 20.85
N THR A 314 1.00 29.74 20.80
CA THR A 314 1.03 28.46 21.55
C THR A 314 1.47 27.30 20.66
N TYR A 315 1.10 27.35 19.38
CA TYR A 315 1.44 26.35 18.38
C TYR A 315 2.61 26.83 17.51
N GLN A 316 3.27 25.90 16.82
CA GLN A 316 4.31 26.21 15.85
C GLN A 316 3.80 27.18 14.76
N PRO A 317 4.66 28.06 14.21
CA PRO A 317 4.27 29.03 13.20
C PRO A 317 3.61 28.39 11.98
N ALA A 318 2.62 29.08 11.42
CA ALA A 318 1.91 28.61 10.24
C ALA A 318 2.62 28.95 8.92
N PRO A 319 2.32 28.24 7.82
CA PRO A 319 2.81 28.58 6.48
C PRO A 319 2.48 30.02 6.10
N SER A 320 3.35 30.64 5.29
CA SER A 320 3.28 32.08 4.93
C SER A 320 1.91 32.58 4.46
N LYS A 321 1.11 31.73 3.81
CA LYS A 321 -0.23 32.07 3.30
C LYS A 321 -1.27 32.28 4.40
N ILE A 322 -1.13 31.59 5.54
CA ILE A 322 -2.00 31.71 6.71
C ILE A 322 -1.26 32.25 7.94
N ALA A 323 -0.04 32.76 7.76
CA ALA A 323 0.76 33.37 8.80
C ALA A 323 0.26 34.79 9.16
N GLY A 324 0.48 35.17 10.41
CA GLY A 324 0.03 36.45 10.97
C GLY A 324 -1.46 36.49 11.25
N TYR A 325 -1.99 37.69 11.52
CA TYR A 325 -3.41 37.87 11.77
C TYR A 325 -4.21 37.76 10.46
N ARG A 326 -5.13 36.79 10.41
CA ARG A 326 -5.99 36.51 9.24
C ARG A 326 -7.43 36.27 9.68
N THR A 327 -8.36 36.60 8.78
CA THR A 327 -9.78 36.33 8.95
C THR A 327 -10.31 35.70 7.67
N PHE A 328 -11.04 34.60 7.81
CA PHE A 328 -11.68 33.89 6.71
C PHE A 328 -13.17 33.70 6.97
N THR A 329 -13.98 33.77 5.91
CA THR A 329 -15.38 33.35 5.97
C THR A 329 -15.47 31.82 5.93
N ILE A 330 -16.23 31.25 6.85
CA ILE A 330 -16.47 29.82 6.95
C ILE A 330 -17.48 29.40 5.88
N LYS A 331 -17.12 28.40 5.07
CA LYS A 331 -18.02 27.71 4.14
C LYS A 331 -18.69 26.53 4.84
N GLU A 332 -17.90 25.74 5.58
CA GLU A 332 -18.40 24.64 6.41
C GLU A 332 -17.48 24.47 7.63
N LEU A 333 -18.07 24.17 8.78
CA LEU A 333 -17.36 23.80 10.00
C LEU A 333 -17.93 22.50 10.54
N GLU A 334 -17.07 21.53 10.77
CA GLU A 334 -17.40 20.23 11.35
C GLU A 334 -16.57 19.97 12.60
N VAL A 335 -17.20 19.41 13.64
CA VAL A 335 -16.53 18.98 14.87
C VAL A 335 -16.87 17.51 15.11
N PHE A 336 -15.85 16.69 15.30
CA PHE A 336 -15.96 15.25 15.51
C PHE A 336 -15.51 14.89 16.92
N ARG A 337 -16.20 13.93 17.54
CA ARG A 337 -15.71 13.21 18.72
C ARG A 337 -14.79 12.08 18.26
N LEU A 338 -13.68 11.89 18.97
CA LEU A 338 -12.85 10.70 18.82
C LEU A 338 -13.19 9.69 19.90
N THR A 339 -13.51 8.47 19.49
CA THR A 339 -13.58 7.32 20.39
C THR A 339 -12.46 6.34 20.08
N PRO A 340 -11.69 5.86 21.08
CA PRO A 340 -10.67 4.86 20.85
C PRO A 340 -11.23 3.67 20.08
N LYS A 341 -10.46 3.20 19.09
CA LYS A 341 -10.74 1.95 18.41
C LYS A 341 -10.64 0.83 19.44
N ALA A 342 -11.77 0.34 19.97
CA ALA A 342 -11.77 -0.85 20.81
C ALA A 342 -11.09 -1.98 20.03
N ASN A 343 -10.16 -2.73 20.65
CA ASN A 343 -9.41 -3.83 20.03
C ASN A 343 -10.29 -4.56 19.00
N PHE A 344 -10.01 -4.31 17.72
CA PHE A 344 -10.90 -4.60 16.59
C PHE A 344 -11.00 -6.11 16.36
N ALA A 345 -11.86 -6.78 17.12
CA ALA A 345 -12.55 -7.97 16.68
C ALA A 345 -13.98 -7.56 16.32
N LYS A 346 -14.35 -7.75 15.03
CA LYS A 346 -15.67 -7.56 14.41
C LYS A 346 -15.96 -6.19 13.78
N LYS A 347 -15.72 -6.11 12.47
CA LYS A 347 -16.76 -6.04 11.41
C LYS A 347 -16.09 -5.66 10.10
N LEU A 348 -15.63 -6.65 9.34
CA LEU A 348 -15.38 -6.48 7.91
C LEU A 348 -16.72 -6.67 7.20
N LYS A 349 -17.31 -5.57 6.71
CA LYS A 349 -18.35 -5.67 5.68
C LYS A 349 -17.64 -6.02 4.38
N VAL A 350 -17.66 -7.30 4.03
CA VAL A 350 -17.25 -7.76 2.70
C VAL A 350 -18.35 -7.35 1.72
N SER A 351 -18.19 -6.20 1.07
CA SER A 351 -18.77 -6.01 -0.26
C SER A 351 -17.94 -6.86 -1.21
N ARG A 352 -18.61 -7.70 -2.00
CA ARG A 352 -17.97 -8.53 -3.05
C ARG A 352 -17.52 -7.72 -4.28
N ASP A 353 -17.54 -6.40 -4.17
CA ASP A 353 -17.00 -5.46 -5.13
C ASP A 353 -15.67 -4.97 -4.56
N GLY A 354 -14.58 -5.56 -5.05
CA GLY A 354 -13.23 -5.15 -4.73
C GLY A 354 -12.96 -3.74 -5.29
N ILE A 355 -12.14 -2.98 -4.54
CA ILE A 355 -11.81 -1.56 -4.71
C ILE A 355 -12.84 -0.66 -4.01
N GLY A 356 -12.53 -0.26 -2.76
CA GLY A 356 -13.20 0.87 -2.13
C GLY A 356 -12.94 2.13 -2.95
N ALA A 357 -14.02 2.72 -3.47
CA ALA A 357 -14.05 3.89 -4.31
C ALA A 357 -13.03 4.99 -3.87
N PRO A 358 -12.10 5.40 -4.75
CA PRO A 358 -11.22 6.53 -4.48
C PRO A 358 -11.89 7.81 -4.95
N ASN A 359 -12.19 8.76 -4.05
CA ASN A 359 -12.70 10.08 -4.43
C ASN A 359 -11.54 11.06 -4.71
N ASN A 360 -10.95 10.97 -5.90
CA ASN A 360 -10.27 12.12 -6.52
C ASN A 360 -11.33 13.02 -7.17
N GLU A 361 -11.10 14.33 -7.11
CA GLU A 361 -12.05 15.40 -7.46
C GLU A 361 -12.86 15.12 -8.73
N THR A 362 -14.11 14.69 -8.55
CA THR A 362 -15.13 14.90 -9.56
C THR A 362 -15.82 16.24 -9.23
N PRO A 363 -15.93 17.16 -10.21
CA PRO A 363 -16.87 18.28 -10.09
C PRO A 363 -18.21 17.70 -9.64
N SER A 364 -18.87 18.33 -8.65
CA SER A 364 -20.23 17.97 -8.24
C SER A 364 -21.03 17.56 -9.49
N PRO A 365 -21.54 16.33 -9.59
CA PRO A 365 -22.23 15.88 -10.79
C PRO A 365 -23.32 16.88 -11.13
N ARG A 366 -23.38 17.26 -12.41
CA ARG A 366 -24.40 18.17 -12.96
C ARG A 366 -25.77 17.65 -12.52
N LYS A 367 -26.43 18.36 -11.58
CA LYS A 367 -27.74 17.94 -11.09
C LYS A 367 -28.81 18.35 -12.09
N VAL A 368 -29.45 17.36 -12.72
CA VAL A 368 -30.58 17.58 -13.62
C VAL A 368 -31.85 17.79 -12.80
N GLN A 369 -32.55 18.90 -13.03
CA GLN A 369 -33.80 19.28 -12.35
C GLN A 369 -34.96 19.59 -13.30
N ASN A 370 -34.74 19.48 -14.62
CA ASN A 370 -35.65 19.98 -15.65
C ASN A 370 -36.83 19.03 -15.96
N PHE A 371 -36.81 17.81 -15.42
CA PHE A 371 -37.85 16.79 -15.65
C PHE A 371 -38.68 16.50 -14.40
N SER A 372 -39.54 15.48 -14.48
CA SER A 372 -40.25 14.99 -13.29
C SER A 372 -39.26 14.49 -12.26
N CYS A 373 -39.68 14.45 -10.99
CA CYS A 373 -38.85 13.97 -9.88
C CYS A 373 -38.27 12.56 -10.16
N SER A 374 -39.08 11.65 -10.72
CA SER A 374 -38.65 10.28 -11.06
C SER A 374 -37.57 10.25 -12.15
N ILE A 375 -37.73 11.03 -13.21
CA ILE A 375 -36.76 11.09 -14.32
C ILE A 375 -35.46 11.74 -13.85
N ASN A 376 -35.55 12.86 -13.14
CA ASN A 376 -34.38 13.53 -12.56
C ASN A 376 -33.61 12.58 -11.64
N LYS A 377 -34.32 11.82 -10.79
CA LYS A 377 -33.70 10.85 -9.89
C LYS A 377 -32.91 9.80 -10.68
N ALA A 378 -33.51 9.16 -11.67
CA ALA A 378 -32.85 8.12 -12.47
C ALA A 378 -31.63 8.64 -13.24
N ILE A 379 -31.74 9.83 -13.86
CA ILE A 379 -30.63 10.46 -14.60
C ILE A 379 -29.47 10.78 -13.64
N ASN A 380 -29.78 11.38 -12.48
CA ASN A 380 -28.77 11.74 -11.49
C ASN A 380 -28.11 10.50 -10.86
N GLU A 381 -28.87 9.40 -10.66
CA GLU A 381 -28.33 8.11 -10.23
C GLU A 381 -27.35 7.54 -11.27
N LYS A 382 -27.69 7.53 -12.57
CA LYS A 382 -26.77 7.07 -13.63
C LYS A 382 -25.50 7.92 -13.67
N TRP A 383 -25.62 9.26 -13.58
CA TRP A 383 -24.45 10.15 -13.50
C TRP A 383 -23.56 9.86 -12.28
N ALA A 384 -24.15 9.56 -11.12
CA ALA A 384 -23.40 9.21 -9.92
C ALA A 384 -22.61 7.90 -10.12
N THR A 385 -23.24 6.87 -10.70
CA THR A 385 -22.57 5.60 -11.01
C THR A 385 -21.46 5.78 -12.05
N LEU A 386 -21.68 6.57 -13.11
CA LEU A 386 -20.63 6.83 -14.11
C LEU A 386 -19.44 7.59 -13.50
N ALA A 387 -19.69 8.50 -12.56
CA ALA A 387 -18.62 9.21 -11.84
C ALA A 387 -17.78 8.25 -10.97
N GLU A 388 -18.42 7.28 -10.31
CA GLU A 388 -17.75 6.25 -9.51
C GLU A 388 -16.86 5.36 -10.39
N VAL A 389 -17.41 4.79 -11.47
CA VAL A 389 -16.66 3.94 -12.42
C VAL A 389 -15.50 4.72 -13.06
N LYS A 390 -15.69 6.00 -13.37
CA LYS A 390 -14.63 6.88 -13.88
C LYS A 390 -13.49 7.03 -12.89
N SER A 391 -13.80 7.14 -11.60
CA SER A 391 -12.79 7.28 -10.56
C SER A 391 -12.01 5.98 -10.35
N GLU A 392 -12.71 4.84 -10.35
CA GLU A 392 -12.08 3.51 -10.31
C GLU A 392 -11.15 3.28 -11.50
N LEU A 393 -11.61 3.59 -12.72
CA LEU A 393 -10.79 3.49 -13.92
C LEU A 393 -9.56 4.40 -13.85
N THR A 394 -9.69 5.59 -13.26
CA THR A 394 -8.57 6.51 -13.06
C THR A 394 -7.54 5.90 -12.12
N VAL A 395 -7.97 5.33 -11.00
CA VAL A 395 -7.04 4.67 -10.06
C VAL A 395 -6.42 3.41 -10.65
N LEU A 396 -7.15 2.62 -11.42
CA LEU A 396 -6.57 1.48 -12.15
C LEU A 396 -5.50 1.93 -13.15
N LYS A 397 -5.72 3.04 -13.85
CA LYS A 397 -4.72 3.64 -14.75
C LYS A 397 -3.51 4.18 -14.01
N GLU A 398 -3.69 4.83 -12.86
CA GLU A 398 -2.60 5.32 -12.03
C GLU A 398 -1.78 4.17 -11.43
N SER A 399 -2.45 3.14 -10.92
CA SER A 399 -1.82 1.91 -10.43
C SER A 399 -0.99 1.24 -11.53
N PHE A 400 -1.53 1.11 -12.75
CA PHE A 400 -0.79 0.57 -13.89
C PHE A 400 0.43 1.42 -14.30
N ARG A 401 0.41 2.74 -14.09
CA ARG A 401 1.59 3.59 -14.30
C ARG A 401 2.65 3.41 -13.21
N ASP A 402 2.23 3.22 -11.95
CA ASP A 402 3.14 2.93 -10.84
C ASP A 402 3.76 1.54 -10.94
N GLU A 403 3.05 0.60 -11.57
CA GLU A 403 3.45 -0.80 -11.75
C GLU A 403 4.86 -0.95 -12.34
N GLU A 404 5.20 -0.24 -13.41
CA GLU A 404 6.55 -0.34 -14.00
C GLU A 404 7.64 0.11 -13.01
N LYS A 405 7.40 1.22 -12.29
CA LYS A 405 8.34 1.73 -11.28
C LYS A 405 8.51 0.73 -10.15
N PHE A 406 7.41 0.13 -9.70
CA PHE A 406 7.41 -0.89 -8.67
C PHE A 406 8.13 -2.17 -9.12
N ILE A 407 7.81 -2.70 -10.31
CA ILE A 407 8.42 -3.94 -10.83
C ILE A 407 9.90 -3.76 -11.12
N LYS A 408 10.35 -2.57 -11.54
CA LYS A 408 11.80 -2.26 -11.67
C LYS A 408 12.57 -2.60 -10.41
N PHE A 409 11.99 -2.46 -9.21
CA PHE A 409 12.64 -2.87 -7.97
C PHE A 409 12.91 -4.38 -7.94
N PHE A 410 11.94 -5.21 -8.30
CA PHE A 410 12.02 -6.68 -8.28
C PHE A 410 12.66 -7.29 -9.53
N SER A 411 13.02 -6.48 -10.53
CA SER A 411 13.67 -6.91 -11.77
C SER A 411 15.08 -6.37 -11.96
N SER A 412 15.56 -5.48 -11.08
CA SER A 412 16.85 -4.77 -11.23
C SER A 412 18.11 -5.54 -10.81
N GLY A 413 18.06 -6.87 -10.68
CA GLY A 413 19.19 -7.69 -10.25
C GLY A 413 19.41 -8.93 -11.12
N LYS A 414 20.67 -9.33 -11.30
CA LYS A 414 21.01 -10.64 -11.88
C LYS A 414 20.80 -11.73 -10.82
N ASP A 415 20.73 -13.00 -11.21
CA ASP A 415 20.65 -14.13 -10.25
C ASP A 415 21.76 -14.08 -9.19
N LYS A 416 22.93 -13.55 -9.55
CA LYS A 416 24.11 -13.34 -8.67
C LYS A 416 23.90 -12.29 -7.57
N ASP A 417 22.82 -11.51 -7.64
CA ASP A 417 22.46 -10.53 -6.62
C ASP A 417 21.62 -11.14 -5.50
N ILE A 418 21.08 -12.36 -5.68
CA ILE A 418 20.44 -13.14 -4.62
C ILE A 418 21.53 -13.85 -3.83
N ILE A 419 21.63 -13.52 -2.55
CA ILE A 419 22.63 -14.07 -1.64
C ILE A 419 21.95 -15.06 -0.68
N PRO A 420 22.17 -16.38 -0.85
CA PRO A 420 21.79 -17.38 0.13
C PRO A 420 22.75 -17.31 1.33
N LEU A 421 22.17 -17.30 2.53
CA LEU A 421 22.87 -17.20 3.80
C LEU A 421 22.54 -18.43 4.64
N ASN A 422 23.57 -19.06 5.22
CA ASN A 422 23.40 -20.07 6.25
C ASN A 422 23.76 -19.43 7.60
N VAL A 423 22.75 -19.12 8.41
CA VAL A 423 22.95 -18.54 9.74
C VAL A 423 22.79 -19.66 10.76
N CYS A 424 23.91 -20.27 11.18
CA CYS A 424 23.95 -21.41 12.11
C CYS A 424 22.89 -22.50 11.82
N GLY A 425 22.74 -22.93 10.56
CA GLY A 425 21.79 -23.94 10.12
C GLY A 425 20.43 -23.41 9.70
N THR A 426 20.15 -22.12 9.90
CA THR A 426 18.93 -21.46 9.42
C THR A 426 19.18 -20.84 8.05
N ALA A 427 18.47 -21.32 7.04
CA ALA A 427 18.52 -20.75 5.70
C ALA A 427 17.83 -19.38 5.67
N MET A 428 18.51 -18.39 5.12
CA MET A 428 17.97 -17.07 4.83
C MET A 428 18.40 -16.66 3.42
N THR A 429 17.62 -15.82 2.76
CA THR A 429 17.99 -15.32 1.43
C THR A 429 17.65 -13.84 1.36
N THR A 430 18.56 -13.03 0.83
CA THR A 430 18.34 -11.59 0.65
C THR A 430 19.13 -11.09 -0.56
N THR A 431 18.96 -9.84 -0.96
CA THR A 431 19.75 -9.27 -2.05
C THR A 431 21.07 -8.68 -1.55
N ARG A 432 22.06 -8.63 -2.44
CA ARG A 432 23.31 -7.88 -2.22
C ARG A 432 23.02 -6.41 -1.90
N GLN A 433 22.03 -5.82 -2.57
CA GLN A 433 21.62 -4.43 -2.34
C GLN A 433 21.13 -4.21 -0.89
N THR A 434 20.30 -5.11 -0.36
CA THR A 434 19.82 -5.06 1.03
C THR A 434 21.00 -5.13 2.02
N LEU A 435 21.97 -6.00 1.77
CA LEU A 435 23.14 -6.11 2.64
C LEU A 435 24.11 -4.92 2.53
N GLN A 436 24.00 -4.13 1.45
CA GLN A 436 24.84 -2.95 1.18
C GLN A 436 24.16 -1.61 1.50
N VAL A 437 22.99 -1.61 2.13
CA VAL A 437 22.33 -0.37 2.60
C VAL A 437 23.30 0.50 3.41
N PHE A 438 24.13 -0.14 4.25
CA PHE A 438 25.25 0.50 4.93
C PHE A 438 26.58 -0.02 4.35
N LYS A 439 27.11 0.68 3.35
CA LYS A 439 28.32 0.29 2.61
C LYS A 439 29.56 0.10 3.50
N ASP A 440 29.65 0.86 4.60
CA ASP A 440 30.78 0.82 5.53
C ASP A 440 30.65 -0.28 6.60
N SER A 441 29.61 -1.13 6.51
CA SER A 441 29.42 -2.24 7.44
C SER A 441 30.39 -3.40 7.17
N VAL A 442 30.77 -4.11 8.25
CA VAL A 442 31.56 -5.36 8.16
C VAL A 442 30.79 -6.42 7.37
N LEU A 443 29.46 -6.35 7.40
CA LEU A 443 28.60 -7.22 6.60
C LEU A 443 28.79 -6.97 5.11
N ALA A 444 28.72 -5.71 4.67
CA ALA A 444 28.95 -5.32 3.29
C ALA A 444 30.36 -5.73 2.80
N SER A 445 31.40 -5.55 3.64
CA SER A 445 32.76 -5.96 3.29
C SER A 445 32.93 -7.47 3.17
N LYS A 446 32.31 -8.28 4.06
CA LYS A 446 32.35 -9.75 3.96
C LYS A 446 31.74 -10.26 2.64
N ILE A 447 30.73 -9.59 2.13
CA ILE A 447 30.02 -9.97 0.89
C ILE A 447 30.79 -9.52 -0.36
N LEU A 448 31.65 -8.51 -0.24
CA LEU A 448 32.61 -8.12 -1.30
C LEU A 448 33.79 -9.11 -1.38
N ILE A 449 34.24 -9.69 -0.25
CA ILE A 449 35.32 -10.69 -0.22
C ILE A 449 34.85 -12.05 -0.77
N ALA A 450 33.55 -12.36 -0.65
CA ALA A 450 32.94 -13.56 -1.23
C ALA A 450 32.71 -13.47 -2.76
N GLU A 451 33.51 -12.67 -3.48
CA GLU A 451 33.69 -12.84 -4.92
C GLU A 451 34.36 -14.20 -5.18
N PRO A 452 34.05 -14.88 -6.29
CA PRO A 452 34.53 -16.23 -6.53
C PRO A 452 36.05 -16.22 -6.72
N ASP A 453 36.78 -16.70 -5.71
CA ASP A 453 38.01 -17.44 -5.94
C ASP A 453 37.64 -18.94 -5.91
N ASP A 454 38.14 -19.66 -6.90
CA ASP A 454 37.58 -20.88 -7.50
C ASP A 454 37.77 -22.16 -6.67
N SER A 455 37.67 -22.13 -5.33
CA SER A 455 38.29 -23.19 -4.51
C SER A 455 37.54 -23.76 -3.30
N SER A 456 36.20 -23.73 -3.21
CA SER A 456 35.55 -24.46 -2.11
C SER A 456 34.10 -24.91 -2.36
N THR A 457 33.90 -25.89 -3.25
CA THR A 457 32.78 -26.84 -3.14
C THR A 457 33.31 -28.26 -3.37
N ASN A 458 33.14 -29.17 -2.39
CA ASN A 458 33.58 -30.57 -2.45
C ASN A 458 32.78 -31.45 -3.47
N GLN A 459 32.12 -30.84 -4.45
CA GLN A 459 31.55 -31.53 -5.60
C GLN A 459 32.27 -31.05 -6.85
N LYS A 460 32.77 -32.03 -7.62
CA LYS A 460 33.39 -31.80 -8.92
C LYS A 460 32.47 -30.93 -9.79
N PRO A 461 32.94 -29.80 -10.34
CA PRO A 461 32.17 -29.00 -11.29
C PRO A 461 31.59 -29.89 -12.41
N VAL A 462 30.35 -29.66 -12.82
CA VAL A 462 29.63 -30.34 -13.90
C VAL A 462 30.38 -30.15 -15.21
N LYS A 463 31.03 -29.00 -15.39
CA LYS A 463 31.97 -28.81 -16.51
C LYS A 463 33.11 -29.83 -16.56
N GLU A 464 33.44 -30.45 -15.43
CA GLU A 464 34.48 -31.46 -15.31
C GLU A 464 33.92 -32.89 -15.22
N TRP A 465 32.59 -33.09 -15.26
CA TRP A 465 31.98 -34.43 -15.22
C TRP A 465 32.33 -35.24 -16.46
N ASN A 466 32.70 -36.51 -16.24
CA ASN A 466 32.82 -37.49 -17.32
C ASN A 466 31.43 -38.08 -17.66
N SER A 467 31.37 -38.94 -18.67
CA SER A 467 30.11 -39.59 -19.08
C SER A 467 29.46 -40.42 -17.95
N GLU A 468 30.26 -41.10 -17.13
CA GLU A 468 29.77 -41.88 -15.98
C GLU A 468 29.08 -40.99 -14.92
N ASP A 469 29.66 -39.82 -14.63
CA ASP A 469 29.11 -38.81 -13.71
C ASP A 469 27.74 -38.30 -14.23
N VAL A 470 27.64 -38.04 -15.55
CA VAL A 470 26.39 -37.62 -16.22
C VAL A 470 25.33 -38.72 -16.14
N VAL A 471 25.70 -39.97 -16.41
CA VAL A 471 24.80 -41.13 -16.34
C VAL A 471 24.33 -41.37 -14.91
N ALA A 472 25.21 -41.26 -13.92
CA ALA A 472 24.84 -41.38 -12.51
C ALA A 472 23.82 -40.31 -12.10
N TRP A 473 23.99 -39.07 -12.58
CA TRP A 473 23.03 -38.00 -12.37
C TRP A 473 21.69 -38.25 -13.09
N LEU A 474 21.69 -38.64 -14.36
CA LEU A 474 20.47 -38.96 -15.11
C LEU A 474 19.66 -40.08 -14.43
N ASN A 475 20.34 -41.10 -13.90
CA ASN A 475 19.70 -42.18 -13.13
C ASN A 475 19.09 -41.71 -11.80
N SER A 476 19.55 -40.59 -11.25
CA SER A 476 18.99 -39.99 -10.03
C SER A 476 17.65 -39.27 -10.27
N ILE A 477 17.35 -38.92 -11.53
CA ILE A 477 16.12 -38.22 -11.93
C ILE A 477 14.95 -39.20 -11.91
N LYS A 478 14.02 -39.02 -10.96
CA LYS A 478 12.84 -39.88 -10.83
C LYS A 478 11.96 -39.83 -12.09
N GLY A 479 11.67 -41.01 -12.64
CA GLY A 479 10.73 -41.15 -13.77
C GLY A 479 11.35 -40.94 -15.15
N LEU A 480 12.67 -40.77 -15.24
CA LEU A 480 13.37 -40.79 -16.53
C LEU A 480 13.47 -42.23 -17.06
N SER A 481 13.20 -42.42 -18.36
CA SER A 481 13.25 -43.75 -18.97
C SER A 481 14.69 -44.22 -19.15
N SER A 482 14.96 -45.50 -18.89
CA SER A 482 16.28 -46.11 -19.07
C SER A 482 16.77 -46.08 -20.53
N SER A 483 15.87 -45.96 -21.51
CA SER A 483 16.25 -45.78 -22.91
C SER A 483 16.88 -44.42 -23.18
N ILE A 484 16.44 -43.37 -22.47
CA ILE A 484 17.01 -42.02 -22.59
C ILE A 484 18.40 -42.01 -21.96
N VAL A 485 18.55 -42.59 -20.76
CA VAL A 485 19.85 -42.67 -20.08
C VAL A 485 20.88 -43.41 -20.92
N LYS A 486 20.49 -44.52 -21.57
CA LYS A 486 21.36 -45.25 -22.51
C LYS A 486 21.82 -44.41 -23.70
N SER A 487 20.96 -43.54 -24.25
CA SER A 487 21.35 -42.67 -25.36
C SER A 487 22.47 -41.72 -24.96
N PHE A 488 22.39 -41.13 -23.76
CA PHE A 488 23.45 -40.25 -23.24
C PHE A 488 24.73 -41.02 -22.88
N GLU A 489 24.61 -42.29 -22.47
CA GLU A 489 25.74 -43.19 -22.20
C GLU A 489 26.45 -43.61 -23.49
N GLU A 490 25.69 -44.00 -24.53
CA GLU A 490 26.20 -44.43 -25.84
C GLU A 490 26.91 -43.28 -26.58
N ASP A 491 26.42 -42.05 -26.43
CA ASP A 491 27.02 -40.85 -27.01
C ASP A 491 28.16 -40.26 -26.14
N GLU A 492 28.50 -40.91 -25.03
CA GLU A 492 29.56 -40.51 -24.09
C GLU A 492 29.46 -39.03 -23.62
N VAL A 493 28.23 -38.52 -23.45
CA VAL A 493 27.98 -37.09 -23.18
C VAL A 493 28.69 -36.64 -21.90
N THR A 494 29.61 -35.69 -22.04
CA THR A 494 30.32 -35.06 -20.92
C THR A 494 29.47 -33.99 -20.26
N GLY A 495 29.81 -33.58 -19.03
CA GLY A 495 29.03 -32.53 -18.37
C GLY A 495 29.19 -31.15 -19.02
N GLN A 496 30.25 -30.90 -19.80
CA GLN A 496 30.35 -29.69 -20.62
C GLN A 496 29.35 -29.69 -21.78
N GLU A 497 29.17 -30.83 -22.44
CA GLU A 497 28.20 -31.01 -23.52
C GLU A 497 26.77 -31.00 -22.97
N LEU A 498 26.53 -31.67 -21.84
CA LEU A 498 25.25 -31.65 -21.14
C LEU A 498 24.75 -30.23 -20.85
N LEU A 499 25.65 -29.34 -20.43
CA LEU A 499 25.34 -27.94 -20.14
C LEU A 499 25.09 -27.09 -21.40
N ALA A 500 25.59 -27.53 -22.56
CA ALA A 500 25.43 -26.85 -23.84
C ALA A 500 24.14 -27.22 -24.58
N LEU A 501 23.46 -28.29 -24.16
CA LEU A 501 22.22 -28.75 -24.77
C LEU A 501 21.10 -27.71 -24.64
N GLU A 502 20.42 -27.46 -25.75
CA GLU A 502 19.16 -26.74 -25.87
C GLU A 502 17.97 -27.71 -25.99
N LYS A 503 16.74 -27.19 -25.94
CA LYS A 503 15.53 -28.04 -25.92
C LYS A 503 15.40 -28.89 -27.18
N GLU A 504 15.85 -28.34 -28.30
CA GLU A 504 15.81 -28.97 -29.61
C GLU A 504 16.76 -30.17 -29.66
N ASP A 505 17.94 -30.06 -29.04
CA ASP A 505 18.96 -31.09 -29.03
C ASP A 505 18.51 -32.35 -28.25
N LEU A 506 17.65 -32.19 -27.24
CA LEU A 506 17.10 -33.32 -26.48
C LEU A 506 16.25 -34.28 -27.34
N VAL A 507 15.73 -33.82 -28.47
CA VAL A 507 14.99 -34.66 -29.41
C VAL A 507 15.93 -35.69 -30.07
N GLU A 508 17.19 -35.33 -30.27
CA GLU A 508 18.20 -36.19 -30.89
C GLU A 508 18.58 -37.36 -29.97
N PHE A 509 18.50 -37.17 -28.65
CA PHE A 509 18.66 -38.22 -27.64
C PHE A 509 17.39 -39.08 -27.41
N GLY A 510 16.46 -39.07 -28.36
CA GLY A 510 15.23 -39.87 -28.32
C GLY A 510 14.15 -39.35 -27.35
N VAL A 511 14.29 -38.14 -26.80
CA VAL A 511 13.29 -37.53 -25.91
C VAL A 511 12.17 -36.90 -26.75
N THR A 512 11.17 -37.69 -27.12
CA THR A 512 10.09 -37.27 -28.04
C THR A 512 8.87 -36.65 -27.37
N LYS A 513 8.68 -36.89 -26.07
CA LYS A 513 7.55 -36.35 -25.30
C LYS A 513 7.85 -34.91 -24.86
N LYS A 514 7.05 -33.94 -25.33
CA LYS A 514 7.18 -32.52 -24.97
C LYS A 514 7.32 -32.26 -23.46
N GLY A 515 6.55 -32.97 -22.63
CA GLY A 515 6.63 -32.85 -21.17
C GLY A 515 7.97 -33.36 -20.59
N THR A 516 8.53 -34.44 -21.16
CA THR A 516 9.83 -34.99 -20.74
C THR A 516 10.98 -34.09 -21.21
N ILE A 517 10.90 -33.50 -22.41
CA ILE A 517 11.85 -32.49 -22.89
C ILE A 517 11.89 -31.32 -21.90
N ALA A 518 10.72 -30.75 -21.57
CA ALA A 518 10.64 -29.62 -20.65
C ALA A 518 11.18 -29.97 -19.25
N TYR A 519 10.85 -31.16 -18.74
CA TYR A 519 11.30 -31.64 -17.44
C TYR A 519 12.82 -31.86 -17.38
N LEU A 520 13.38 -32.60 -18.33
CA LEU A 520 14.83 -32.88 -18.37
C LEU A 520 15.62 -31.60 -18.60
N PHE A 521 15.14 -30.71 -19.47
CA PHE A 521 15.78 -29.42 -19.70
C PHE A 521 15.78 -28.54 -18.45
N ALA A 522 14.67 -28.51 -17.70
CA ALA A 522 14.60 -27.79 -16.43
C ALA A 522 15.63 -28.33 -15.42
N GLU A 523 15.82 -29.66 -15.40
CA GLU A 523 16.77 -30.33 -14.51
C GLU A 523 18.23 -30.07 -14.90
N ILE A 524 18.56 -30.03 -16.20
CA ILE A 524 19.88 -29.60 -16.71
C ILE A 524 20.17 -28.14 -16.32
N LYS A 525 19.19 -27.23 -16.52
CA LYS A 525 19.38 -25.82 -16.12
C LYS A 525 19.47 -25.67 -14.59
N ARG A 526 18.79 -26.52 -13.80
CA ARG A 526 18.94 -26.59 -12.34
C ARG A 526 20.35 -27.00 -11.95
N LEU A 527 20.89 -28.03 -12.60
CA LEU A 527 22.26 -28.54 -12.38
C LEU A 527 23.31 -27.47 -12.71
N ALA A 528 23.15 -26.74 -13.83
CA ALA A 528 24.00 -25.63 -14.22
C ALA A 528 24.07 -24.51 -13.16
N ARG A 529 22.95 -24.28 -12.45
CA ARG A 529 22.79 -23.19 -11.47
C ARG A 529 23.21 -23.57 -10.05
N ALA A 530 23.14 -24.85 -9.70
CA ALA A 530 23.57 -25.36 -8.39
C ALA A 530 25.09 -25.24 -8.15
N GLN A 531 25.87 -25.18 -9.24
CA GLN A 531 27.34 -25.11 -9.25
C GLN A 531 27.94 -23.77 -8.79
N GLY A 532 27.12 -22.73 -8.58
CA GLY A 532 27.59 -21.37 -8.30
C GLY A 532 27.14 -20.76 -6.98
N GLN A 533 26.53 -21.54 -6.06
CA GLN A 533 26.01 -20.96 -4.81
C GLN A 533 27.07 -20.94 -3.72
N ASN A 534 27.84 -19.86 -3.68
CA ASN A 534 28.66 -19.52 -2.51
C ASN A 534 27.70 -19.13 -1.36
N VAL A 535 27.26 -20.12 -0.57
CA VAL A 535 26.40 -19.89 0.59
C VAL A 535 27.24 -19.23 1.68
N VAL A 536 26.91 -17.99 2.02
CA VAL A 536 27.68 -17.25 3.04
C VAL A 536 27.28 -17.79 4.42
N LEU A 537 28.25 -18.37 5.12
CA LEU A 537 28.08 -18.83 6.50
C LEU A 537 28.17 -17.65 7.46
N ILE A 538 27.17 -17.52 8.33
CA ILE A 538 27.11 -16.54 9.41
C ILE A 538 27.03 -17.28 10.75
N GLU A 539 28.06 -17.15 11.57
CA GLU A 539 28.21 -17.86 12.85
C GLU A 539 27.64 -17.06 14.03
N HIS A 540 26.38 -16.65 13.94
CA HIS A 540 25.68 -15.93 15.02
C HIS A 540 24.22 -16.37 15.16
N SER A 541 23.54 -15.85 16.20
CA SER A 541 22.12 -16.14 16.46
C SER A 541 21.26 -15.85 15.22
N PRO A 542 20.55 -16.86 14.68
CA PRO A 542 19.64 -16.68 13.55
C PRO A 542 18.56 -15.64 13.84
N TYR A 543 18.03 -15.63 15.07
CA TYR A 543 17.04 -14.65 15.49
C TYR A 543 17.59 -13.21 15.43
N CYS A 544 18.77 -12.97 16.03
CA CYS A 544 19.37 -11.63 16.05
C CYS A 544 19.73 -11.16 14.64
N PHE A 545 20.32 -12.03 13.83
CA PHE A 545 20.72 -11.69 12.47
C PHE A 545 19.51 -11.52 11.54
N GLY A 546 18.44 -12.30 11.75
CA GLY A 546 17.16 -12.11 11.06
C GLY A 546 16.57 -10.73 11.31
N LYS A 547 16.58 -10.24 12.56
CA LYS A 547 16.13 -8.88 12.91
C LYS A 547 16.94 -7.78 12.20
N ILE A 548 18.25 -8.00 12.02
CA ILE A 548 19.10 -7.09 11.24
C ILE A 548 18.65 -7.10 9.78
N ILE A 549 18.56 -8.28 9.14
CA ILE A 549 18.12 -8.38 7.73
C ILE A 549 16.76 -7.74 7.53
N ASP A 550 15.79 -8.02 8.41
CA ASP A 550 14.44 -7.46 8.29
C ASP A 550 14.46 -5.93 8.31
N HIS A 551 15.26 -5.32 9.19
CA HIS A 551 15.40 -3.86 9.21
C HIS A 551 16.09 -3.31 7.96
N LEU A 552 17.14 -3.98 7.47
CA LEU A 552 17.80 -3.59 6.21
C LEU A 552 16.83 -3.67 5.03
N ARG A 553 15.93 -4.67 4.99
CA ARG A 553 14.88 -4.76 3.98
C ARG A 553 13.96 -3.55 4.05
N LEU A 554 13.50 -3.17 5.24
CA LEU A 554 12.62 -2.01 5.42
C LEU A 554 13.32 -0.70 5.03
N GLU A 555 14.56 -0.49 5.45
CA GLU A 555 15.35 0.70 5.08
C GLU A 555 15.58 0.76 3.57
N SER A 556 15.88 -0.37 2.92
CA SER A 556 16.00 -0.46 1.46
C SER A 556 14.71 -0.04 0.75
N MET A 557 13.54 -0.49 1.24
CA MET A 557 12.23 -0.11 0.69
C MET A 557 11.94 1.38 0.87
N PHE A 558 12.24 1.94 2.05
CA PHE A 558 12.04 3.35 2.37
C PHE A 558 12.94 4.28 1.55
N VAL A 559 14.24 4.01 1.50
CA VAL A 559 15.23 4.81 0.73
C VAL A 559 14.89 4.85 -0.76
N LYS A 560 14.26 3.80 -1.29
CA LYS A 560 13.83 3.71 -2.69
C LYS A 560 12.41 4.26 -2.93
N GLY A 561 11.74 4.77 -1.91
CA GLY A 561 10.41 5.38 -2.00
C GLY A 561 9.30 4.40 -2.38
N LEU A 562 9.41 3.14 -1.92
CA LEU A 562 8.35 2.14 -2.09
C LEU A 562 7.30 2.19 -0.97
N VAL A 563 7.72 2.67 0.20
CA VAL A 563 6.91 2.88 1.40
C VAL A 563 7.14 4.31 1.88
N ASP A 564 6.10 4.95 2.42
CA ASP A 564 6.12 6.36 2.81
C ASP A 564 6.75 6.58 4.19
N HIS A 565 6.69 5.55 5.04
CA HIS A 565 7.08 5.62 6.44
C HIS A 565 8.52 5.17 6.66
N LYS A 566 9.27 5.93 7.47
CA LYS A 566 10.59 5.53 7.92
C LYS A 566 10.46 4.35 8.89
N PRO A 567 11.25 3.28 8.75
CA PRO A 567 11.18 2.15 9.66
C PRO A 567 11.68 2.51 11.06
N GLU A 568 11.04 1.93 12.07
CA GLU A 568 11.50 2.03 13.46
C GLU A 568 12.64 1.04 13.72
N VAL A 569 13.37 1.24 14.82
CA VAL A 569 14.39 0.29 15.24
C VAL A 569 13.78 -1.09 15.52
N PRO A 570 14.54 -2.18 15.32
CA PRO A 570 14.04 -3.54 15.54
C PRO A 570 13.48 -3.75 16.95
N ILE A 571 12.26 -4.27 17.04
CA ILE A 571 11.70 -4.77 18.29
C ILE A 571 12.29 -6.16 18.56
N VAL A 572 13.00 -6.28 19.67
CA VAL A 572 13.74 -7.49 20.08
C VAL A 572 13.25 -7.98 21.43
N ARG A 573 13.10 -9.30 21.58
CA ARG A 573 12.74 -9.96 22.83
C ARG A 573 13.72 -9.60 23.94
N ALA A 574 13.20 -9.36 25.15
CA ALA A 574 14.03 -8.96 26.30
C ALA A 574 15.20 -9.93 26.58
N SER A 575 14.98 -11.23 26.40
CA SER A 575 16.01 -12.27 26.57
C SER A 575 17.14 -12.22 25.54
N GLU A 576 16.89 -11.66 24.36
CA GLU A 576 17.84 -11.61 23.24
C GLU A 576 18.51 -10.23 23.10
N LYS A 577 18.02 -9.19 23.78
CA LYS A 577 18.50 -7.80 23.64
C LYS A 577 20.02 -7.66 23.78
N SER A 578 20.61 -8.23 24.84
CA SER A 578 22.06 -8.19 25.05
C SER A 578 22.84 -8.90 23.95
N ARG A 579 22.28 -9.99 23.40
CA ARG A 579 22.90 -10.73 22.28
C ARG A 579 22.78 -9.92 20.99
N PHE A 580 21.62 -9.35 20.73
CA PHE A 580 21.35 -8.51 19.56
C PHE A 580 22.31 -7.33 19.49
N GLU A 581 22.48 -6.57 20.58
CA GLU A 581 23.43 -5.45 20.66
C GLU A 581 24.87 -5.85 20.30
N LYS A 582 25.32 -7.05 20.74
CA LYS A 582 26.66 -7.57 20.41
C LYS A 582 26.78 -7.92 18.92
N VAL A 583 25.75 -8.55 18.35
CA VAL A 583 25.73 -8.91 16.92
C VAL A 583 25.68 -7.65 16.05
N VAL A 584 24.85 -6.65 16.40
CA VAL A 584 24.80 -5.37 15.69
C VAL A 584 26.16 -4.67 15.72
N LYS A 585 26.79 -4.52 16.90
CA LYS A 585 28.10 -3.86 17.02
C LYS A 585 29.21 -4.59 16.26
N HIS A 586 29.10 -5.91 16.09
CA HIS A 586 30.05 -6.69 15.29
C HIS A 586 29.92 -6.37 13.79
N TYR A 587 28.70 -6.34 13.26
CA TYR A 587 28.46 -6.13 11.83
C TYR A 587 28.43 -4.65 11.42
N PHE A 588 28.03 -3.76 12.32
CA PHE A 588 27.82 -2.33 12.10
C PHE A 588 28.55 -1.51 13.17
N PRO A 589 29.90 -1.51 13.21
CA PRO A 589 30.65 -0.78 14.23
C PRO A 589 30.47 0.75 14.08
N GLY A 590 30.59 1.48 15.20
CA GLY A 590 30.53 2.94 15.21
C GLY A 590 29.11 3.51 15.03
N GLU A 591 28.98 4.61 14.29
CA GLU A 591 27.72 5.33 14.08
C GLU A 591 26.65 4.48 13.37
N SER A 592 27.06 3.52 12.54
CA SER A 592 26.15 2.61 11.84
C SER A 592 25.32 1.74 12.80
N SER A 593 25.81 1.48 14.01
CA SER A 593 25.05 0.73 15.03
C SER A 593 23.83 1.48 15.55
N LYS A 594 23.85 2.82 15.51
CA LYS A 594 22.76 3.65 16.04
C LYS A 594 21.46 3.45 15.27
N PHE A 595 21.53 3.26 13.95
CA PHE A 595 20.36 2.97 13.11
C PHE A 595 19.59 1.71 13.54
N LEU A 596 20.26 0.75 14.18
CA LEU A 596 19.67 -0.50 14.64
C LEU A 596 19.40 -0.54 16.15
N LEU A 597 19.88 0.45 16.93
CA LEU A 597 19.87 0.41 18.40
C LEU A 597 19.24 1.64 19.06
N GLU A 598 19.19 2.79 18.39
CA GLU A 598 18.73 4.08 18.92
C GLU A 598 17.63 4.66 18.03
N ASN A 599 16.51 5.06 18.66
CA ASN A 599 15.36 5.69 17.98
C ASN A 599 15.62 7.15 17.62
#